data_AF-A0A1G5QQZ1-F1
#
_entry.id   AF-A0A1G5QQZ1-F1
#
_cell.length_a   1.000
_cell.length_b   1.000
_cell.length_c   1.000
_cell.angle_alpha   90.00
_cell.angle_beta   90.00
_cell.angle_gamma   90.00
#
_symmetry.space_group_name_H-M   'P 1'
#
loop_
_entity.id
_entity.type
_entity.pdbx_description
1 polymer ?
#
loop_
_entity_poly.entity_id
_entity_poly.type
_entity_poly.pdbx_seq_one_letter_code
_entity_poly.pdbx_strand_id
1 'polypeptide(L)'
;MESAESLDETRARLNAETARIGWAELERHFARGVMIRVDADLDLVEVAARMVRDDKVVLEEWLASGRVAHPSGAEAAGWYERSAEFWAVVTAPWVLVQEIPPSED
;
A
#
# COMPACT_ATOMS: atom_id res chain seq x y z
N MET A 1 -14.70 -15.28 24.57
CA MET A 1 -13.28 -14.91 24.69
C MET A 1 -12.77 -14.85 23.28
N GLU A 2 -12.70 -13.63 22.75
CA GLU A 2 -12.53 -13.33 21.32
C GLU A 2 -11.22 -13.92 20.80
N SER A 3 -11.35 -14.68 19.72
CA SER A 3 -10.28 -15.34 19.01
C SER A 3 -9.23 -14.32 18.59
N ALA A 4 -7.97 -14.55 18.93
CA ALA A 4 -6.86 -13.87 18.28
C ALA A 4 -6.95 -14.18 16.77
N GLU A 5 -7.20 -13.17 15.94
CA GLU A 5 -7.29 -13.35 14.49
C GLU A 5 -6.04 -14.08 13.98
N SER A 6 -6.23 -15.23 13.33
CA SER A 6 -5.14 -15.96 12.71
C SER A 6 -4.57 -15.14 11.55
N LEU A 7 -3.26 -15.26 11.28
CA LEU A 7 -2.59 -14.53 10.18
C LEU A 7 -3.30 -14.76 8.83
N ASP A 8 -3.88 -15.93 8.64
CA ASP A 8 -4.60 -16.31 7.43
C ASP A 8 -5.93 -15.53 7.28
N GLU A 9 -6.69 -15.34 8.37
CA GLU A 9 -7.90 -14.51 8.38
C GLU A 9 -7.57 -13.04 8.13
N THR A 10 -6.48 -12.53 8.73
CA THR A 10 -6.00 -11.16 8.46
C THR A 10 -5.68 -10.98 6.98
N ARG A 11 -4.98 -11.94 6.37
CA ARG A 11 -4.66 -11.90 4.93
C ARG A 11 -5.90 -12.00 4.04
N ALA A 12 -6.86 -12.86 4.38
CA ALA A 12 -8.10 -12.99 3.63
C ALA A 12 -8.92 -11.69 3.65
N ARG A 13 -9.01 -11.04 4.82
CA ARG A 13 -9.67 -9.74 4.96
C ARG A 13 -8.96 -8.65 4.15
N LEU A 14 -7.64 -8.55 4.28
CA LEU A 14 -6.84 -7.57 3.55
C LEU A 14 -6.91 -7.77 2.02
N ASN A 15 -6.97 -9.02 1.55
CA ASN A 15 -7.20 -9.30 0.13
C ASN A 15 -8.58 -8.82 -0.34
N ALA A 16 -9.63 -9.01 0.48
CA ALA A 16 -10.96 -8.49 0.17
C ALA A 16 -11.03 -6.95 0.21
N GLU A 17 -10.17 -6.32 1.02
CA GLU A 17 -9.99 -4.86 1.09
C GLU A 17 -9.03 -4.34 0.00
N THR A 18 -8.35 -5.22 -0.72
CA THR A 18 -7.45 -4.85 -1.81
C THR A 18 -8.25 -4.64 -3.09
N ALA A 19 -8.17 -3.44 -3.64
CA ALA A 19 -8.85 -3.08 -4.87
C ALA A 19 -7.89 -2.42 -5.86
N ARG A 20 -8.17 -2.59 -7.15
CA ARG A 20 -7.53 -1.80 -8.20
C ARG A 20 -8.20 -0.43 -8.26
N ILE A 21 -7.39 0.62 -8.21
CA ILE A 21 -7.86 2.00 -8.14
C ILE A 21 -6.94 2.92 -8.94
N GLY A 22 -7.51 3.93 -9.59
CA GLY A 22 -6.74 4.92 -10.34
C GLY A 22 -6.17 6.02 -9.44
N TRP A 23 -5.14 6.71 -9.94
CA TRP A 23 -4.53 7.85 -9.24
C TRP A 23 -5.53 8.92 -8.76
N ALA A 24 -6.58 9.21 -9.54
CA ALA A 24 -7.55 10.26 -9.24
C ALA A 24 -8.27 10.07 -7.88
N GLU A 25 -8.58 8.83 -7.50
CA GLU A 25 -9.16 8.56 -6.19
C GLU A 25 -8.12 8.54 -5.08
N LEU A 26 -6.89 8.17 -5.42
CA LEU A 26 -5.75 8.10 -4.52
C LEU A 26 -5.21 9.50 -4.16
N GLU A 27 -5.32 10.48 -5.05
CA GLU A 27 -4.87 11.86 -4.85
C GLU A 27 -5.40 12.46 -3.54
N ARG A 28 -6.66 12.19 -3.17
CA ARG A 28 -7.24 12.68 -1.92
C ARG A 28 -6.56 12.09 -0.67
N HIS A 29 -6.07 10.85 -0.76
CA HIS A 29 -5.34 10.17 0.31
C HIS A 29 -3.90 10.66 0.38
N PHE A 30 -3.30 10.91 -0.78
CA PHE A 30 -2.00 11.57 -0.90
C PHE A 30 -2.02 12.97 -0.26
N ALA A 31 -3.01 13.81 -0.59
CA ALA A 31 -3.16 15.15 -0.03
C ALA A 31 -3.36 15.17 1.50
N ARG A 32 -3.92 14.09 2.06
CA ARG A 32 -4.05 13.90 3.51
C ARG A 32 -2.76 13.40 4.18
N GLY A 33 -1.73 13.03 3.40
CA GLY A 33 -0.48 12.48 3.91
C GLY A 33 -0.61 11.06 4.49
N VAL A 34 -1.69 10.33 4.17
CA VAL A 34 -1.96 8.98 4.69
C VAL A 34 -1.61 7.86 3.70
N MET A 35 -0.95 8.20 2.59
CA MET A 35 -0.57 7.25 1.57
C MET A 35 0.84 6.72 1.79
N ILE A 36 1.00 5.42 1.60
CA ILE A 36 2.26 4.69 1.66
C ILE A 36 2.43 3.94 0.34
N ARG A 37 3.52 4.21 -0.40
CA ARG A 37 3.88 3.42 -1.57
C ARG A 37 4.63 2.17 -1.14
N VAL A 38 4.30 1.05 -1.76
CA VAL A 38 4.95 -0.24 -1.62
C VAL A 38 5.59 -0.58 -2.96
N ASP A 39 6.86 -0.97 -2.91
CA ASP A 39 7.63 -1.37 -4.08
C ASP A 39 7.05 -2.65 -4.72
N ALA A 40 7.23 -2.80 -6.04
CA ALA A 40 6.72 -3.94 -6.79
C ALA A 40 7.41 -5.27 -6.39
N ASP A 41 8.62 -5.22 -5.83
CA ASP A 41 9.32 -6.39 -5.30
C ASP A 41 8.72 -6.92 -3.97
N LEU A 42 7.80 -6.18 -3.33
CA LEU A 42 7.12 -6.61 -2.11
C LEU A 42 5.68 -7.04 -2.37
N ASP A 43 5.17 -7.94 -1.54
CA ASP A 43 3.75 -8.30 -1.55
C ASP A 43 2.93 -7.29 -0.74
N LEU A 44 1.96 -6.62 -1.39
CA LEU A 44 1.13 -5.58 -0.77
C LEU A 44 0.40 -6.08 0.48
N VAL A 45 -0.10 -7.31 0.45
CA VAL A 45 -0.86 -7.91 1.56
C VAL A 45 0.08 -8.28 2.71
N GLU A 46 1.30 -8.74 2.41
CA GLU A 46 2.32 -8.96 3.44
C GLU A 46 2.65 -7.66 4.17
N VAL A 47 2.92 -6.56 3.44
CA VAL A 47 3.23 -5.27 4.06
C VAL A 47 2.07 -4.79 4.92
N ALA A 48 0.84 -4.88 4.41
CA ALA A 48 -0.37 -4.53 5.16
C ALA A 48 -0.52 -5.37 6.44
N ALA A 49 -0.28 -6.68 6.37
CA ALA A 49 -0.34 -7.55 7.55
C ALA A 49 0.72 -7.20 8.60
N ARG A 50 1.94 -6.82 8.18
CA ARG A 50 3.01 -6.36 9.09
C ARG A 50 2.66 -5.02 9.72
N MET A 51 2.05 -4.09 8.98
CA MET A 51 1.57 -2.82 9.52
C MET A 51 0.47 -3.03 10.57
N VAL A 52 -0.52 -3.89 10.30
CA VAL A 52 -1.60 -4.21 11.24
C VAL A 52 -1.06 -4.88 12.51
N ARG A 53 -0.01 -5.71 12.39
CA ARG A 53 0.64 -6.37 13.53
C ARG A 53 1.63 -5.47 14.28
N ASP A 54 1.81 -4.23 13.85
CA ASP A 54 2.81 -3.29 14.39
C ASP A 54 4.23 -3.87 14.42
N ASP A 55 4.60 -4.62 13.38
CA ASP A 55 5.92 -5.29 13.29
C ASP A 55 7.00 -4.27 12.88
N LYS A 56 7.36 -3.40 13.84
CA LYS A 56 8.23 -2.24 13.61
C LYS A 56 9.58 -2.60 13.02
N VAL A 57 10.18 -3.71 13.45
CA VAL A 57 11.50 -4.14 12.99
C VAL A 57 11.54 -4.28 11.46
N VAL A 58 10.57 -5.00 10.90
CA VAL A 58 10.51 -5.23 9.45
C VAL A 58 10.07 -3.98 8.69
N LEU A 59 9.15 -3.19 9.25
CA LEU A 59 8.75 -1.92 8.65
C LEU A 59 9.91 -0.94 8.57
N GLU A 60 10.74 -0.84 9.62
CA GLU A 60 11.94 -0.01 9.65
C GLU A 60 12.96 -0.45 8.60
N GLU A 61 13.15 -1.76 8.40
CA GLU A 61 14.03 -2.28 7.35
C GLU A 61 13.53 -1.90 5.93
N TRP A 62 12.23 -1.99 5.68
CA TRP A 62 11.66 -1.60 4.40
C TRP A 62 11.70 -0.09 4.15
N LEU A 63 11.46 0.72 5.20
CA LEU A 63 11.62 2.17 5.15
C LEU A 63 13.07 2.56 4.86
N ALA A 64 14.03 1.95 5.57
CA ALA A 64 15.46 2.20 5.36
C ALA A 64 15.93 1.78 3.97
N SER A 65 15.34 0.72 3.42
CA SER A 65 15.63 0.24 2.05
C SER A 65 14.89 1.02 0.97
N GLY A 66 13.97 1.92 1.32
CA GLY A 66 13.12 2.65 0.37
C GLY A 66 12.05 1.79 -0.34
N ARG A 67 11.84 0.55 0.11
CA ARG A 67 10.82 -0.37 -0.43
C ARG A 67 9.42 -0.05 0.05
N VAL A 68 9.31 0.57 1.22
CA VAL A 68 8.07 1.17 1.73
C VAL A 68 8.40 2.63 2.00
N ALA A 69 7.64 3.56 1.45
CA ALA A 69 7.92 4.99 1.62
C ALA A 69 6.66 5.83 1.44
N HIS A 70 6.70 7.08 1.88
CA HIS A 70 5.72 8.05 1.39
C HIS A 70 6.07 8.42 -0.06
N PRO A 71 5.07 8.45 -0.96
CA PRO A 71 5.30 8.97 -2.30
C PRO A 71 5.69 10.44 -2.24
N SER A 72 6.60 10.82 -3.14
CA SER A 72 7.02 12.21 -3.32
C SER A 72 6.04 12.96 -4.23
N GLY A 73 6.07 14.30 -4.17
CA GLY A 73 5.28 15.13 -5.08
C GLY A 73 5.64 14.94 -6.56
N ALA A 74 6.89 14.55 -6.86
CA ALA A 74 7.32 14.25 -8.22
C ALA A 74 6.72 12.92 -8.74
N GLU A 75 6.68 11.89 -7.90
CA GLU A 75 6.00 10.61 -8.22
C GLU A 75 4.51 10.83 -8.44
N ALA A 76 3.86 11.57 -7.54
CA ALA A 76 2.46 11.97 -7.66
C ALA A 76 2.14 12.66 -8.99
N ALA A 77 2.99 13.60 -9.42
CA ALA A 77 2.84 14.26 -10.72
C ALA A 77 2.96 13.27 -11.88
N GLY A 78 3.97 12.39 -11.87
CA GLY A 78 4.16 11.39 -12.92
C GLY A 78 3.01 10.37 -13.01
N TRP A 79 2.44 10.00 -11.86
CA TRP A 79 1.26 9.13 -11.80
C TRP A 79 0.01 9.79 -12.35
N TYR A 80 -0.17 11.09 -12.08
CA TYR A 80 -1.24 11.88 -12.66
C TYR A 80 -1.13 11.95 -14.18
N GLU A 81 0.05 12.31 -14.71
CA GLU A 81 0.27 12.45 -16.15
C GLU A 81 0.01 11.16 -16.93
N ARG A 82 0.40 10.02 -16.35
CA ARG A 82 0.23 8.70 -16.99
C ARG A 82 -1.10 8.02 -16.65
N SER A 83 -1.97 8.65 -15.86
CA SER A 83 -3.19 8.02 -15.33
C SER A 83 -2.90 6.65 -14.72
N ALA A 84 -1.86 6.58 -13.88
CA ALA A 84 -1.37 5.34 -13.30
C ALA A 84 -2.46 4.64 -12.49
N GLU A 85 -2.42 3.31 -12.51
CA GLU A 85 -3.30 2.43 -11.78
C GLU A 85 -2.53 1.71 -10.68
N PHE A 86 -3.21 1.44 -9.57
CA PHE A 86 -2.60 0.91 -8.37
C PHE A 86 -3.44 -0.21 -7.79
N TRP A 87 -2.77 -1.17 -7.17
CA TRP A 87 -3.40 -1.96 -6.11
C TRP A 87 -3.37 -1.14 -4.82
N ALA A 88 -4.50 -1.02 -4.13
CA ALA A 88 -4.59 -0.30 -2.87
C ALA A 88 -5.24 -1.17 -1.79
N VAL A 89 -4.70 -1.11 -0.58
CA VAL A 89 -5.25 -1.76 0.62
C VAL A 89 -5.25 -0.77 1.79
N VAL A 90 -6.34 -0.78 2.56
CA VAL A 90 -6.53 0.15 3.68
C VAL A 90 -6.14 -0.54 4.99
N THR A 91 -5.12 0.00 5.66
CA THR A 91 -4.77 -0.38 7.03
C THR A 91 -4.88 0.85 7.90
N ALA A 92 -6.11 1.15 8.36
CA ALA A 92 -6.43 2.41 9.03
C ALA A 92 -5.38 2.78 10.11
N PRO A 93 -4.85 4.02 10.10
CA PRO A 93 -5.27 5.15 9.28
C PRO A 93 -4.65 5.23 7.87
N TRP A 94 -3.77 4.30 7.49
CA TRP A 94 -2.96 4.35 6.27
C TRP A 94 -3.62 3.67 5.07
N VAL A 95 -3.25 4.13 3.87
CA VAL A 95 -3.59 3.49 2.60
C VAL A 95 -2.29 3.09 1.91
N LEU A 96 -2.05 1.79 1.79
CA LEU A 96 -0.91 1.26 1.06
C LEU A 96 -1.29 1.14 -0.40
N VAL A 97 -0.37 1.54 -1.28
CA VAL A 97 -0.55 1.48 -2.72
C VAL A 97 0.66 0.85 -3.39
N GLN A 98 0.43 0.06 -4.42
CA GLN A 98 1.47 -0.52 -5.27
C GLN A 98 1.13 -0.22 -6.72
N GLU A 99 2.06 0.40 -7.45
CA GLU A 99 1.86 0.75 -8.86
C GLU A 99 1.71 -0.53 -9.70
N ILE A 100 0.69 -0.56 -10.54
CA ILE A 100 0.53 -1.61 -11.53
C ILE A 100 1.34 -1.16 -12.76
N PRO A 101 2.45 -1.84 -13.09
CA PRO A 101 3.20 -1.48 -14.28
C PRO A 101 2.25 -1.56 -15.48
N PRO A 102 2.28 -0.56 -16.39
CA PRO A 102 1.51 -0.66 -17.61
C PRO A 102 1.98 -1.92 -18.32
N SER A 103 1.09 -2.89 -18.49
CA SER A 103 1.39 -4.06 -19.31
C SER A 103 1.77 -3.54 -20.70
N GLU A 104 3.05 -3.63 -21.05
CA GLU A 104 3.49 -3.43 -22.42
C GLU A 104 2.89 -4.58 -23.23
N ASP A 105 1.81 -4.30 -23.97
CA ASP A 105 1.27 -5.19 -25.02
C ASP A 105 2.11 -5.03 -26.30
#